data_AF-U1R2E9-F1
#
_entry.id   AF-U1R2E9-F1
#
_cell.length_a   1.000
_cell.length_b   1.000
_cell.length_c   1.000
_cell.angle_alpha   90.00
_cell.angle_beta   90.00
_cell.angle_gamma   90.00
#
_symmetry.space_group_name_H-M   'P 1'
#
loop_
_entity.id
_entity.type
_entity.pdbx_description
1 polymer ?
#
loop_
_entity_poly.entity_id
_entity_poly.type
_entity_poly.pdbx_seq_one_letter_code
_entity_poly.pdbx_strand_id
1 'polypeptide(L)'
;MGQTTLGDDTRDISELRARYDELVHETLPETAQASEGWPVHLDHCFGRIVLDNLFGDEWYDHVDGRPAYEQLSADELAEAVGIAERMLDGGASVATELNRNSLRWRGKLDDD
;
A
#
# COMPACT_ATOMS: atom_id res chain seq x y z
N MET A 1 33.53 -3.36 -0.11
CA MET A 1 32.11 -3.04 -0.38
C MET A 1 31.43 -3.11 0.97
N GLY A 2 31.07 -1.95 1.53
CA GLY A 2 30.77 -1.79 2.95
C GLY A 2 29.49 -2.53 3.37
N GLN A 3 29.65 -3.44 4.32
CA GLN A 3 28.56 -3.93 5.17
C GLN A 3 28.82 -3.43 6.58
N THR A 4 27.72 -3.30 7.33
CA THR A 4 27.60 -3.09 8.78
C THR A 4 27.33 -1.65 9.23
N THR A 5 26.04 -1.30 9.21
CA THR A 5 25.38 -0.47 10.23
C THR A 5 24.30 -1.37 10.84
N LEU A 6 24.59 -2.19 11.86
CA LEU A 6 24.46 -1.86 13.28
C LEU A 6 23.23 -0.97 13.56
N GLY A 7 22.12 -1.61 13.92
CA GLY A 7 20.85 -0.97 14.27
C GLY A 7 19.83 -2.01 14.70
N ASP A 8 20.01 -2.48 15.93
CA ASP A 8 19.02 -3.22 16.74
C ASP A 8 17.77 -2.31 16.89
N ASP A 9 16.89 -2.30 15.88
CA ASP A 9 15.56 -1.63 15.78
C ASP A 9 14.94 -1.81 14.37
N THR A 10 15.70 -2.39 13.43
CA THR A 10 15.28 -2.54 12.03
C THR A 10 14.57 -3.88 11.85
N ARG A 11 13.24 -3.91 11.77
CA ARG A 11 12.59 -4.97 10.98
C ARG A 11 13.25 -4.92 9.60
N ASP A 12 13.81 -6.03 9.14
CA ASP A 12 14.61 -6.05 7.92
C ASP A 12 13.79 -5.43 6.79
N ILE A 13 14.18 -4.24 6.33
CA ILE A 13 13.43 -3.47 5.34
C ILE A 13 13.19 -4.30 4.07
N SER A 14 14.11 -5.24 3.79
CA SER A 14 13.99 -6.23 2.73
C SER A 14 12.82 -7.20 2.94
N GLU A 15 12.61 -7.68 4.17
CA GLU A 15 11.47 -8.53 4.52
C GLU A 15 10.16 -7.76 4.40
N LEU A 16 10.12 -6.52 4.89
CA LEU A 16 8.94 -5.66 4.76
C LEU A 16 8.60 -5.37 3.29
N ARG A 17 9.61 -5.12 2.44
CA ARG A 17 9.41 -4.96 1.01
C ARG A 17 8.87 -6.22 0.36
N ALA A 18 9.47 -7.37 0.64
CA ALA A 18 9.00 -8.65 0.12
C ALA A 18 7.55 -8.93 0.54
N ARG A 19 7.21 -8.66 1.80
CA ARG A 19 5.86 -8.82 2.34
C ARG A 19 4.87 -7.86 1.69
N TYR A 20 5.24 -6.59 1.53
CA TYR A 20 4.42 -5.61 0.82
C TYR A 20 4.17 -6.05 -0.63
N ASP A 21 5.22 -6.48 -1.33
CA ASP A 21 5.17 -6.90 -2.73
C ASP A 21 4.22 -8.09 -2.91
N GLU A 22 4.36 -9.13 -2.08
CA GLU A 22 3.46 -10.30 -2.05
C GLU A 22 2.00 -9.91 -1.76
N LEU A 23 1.77 -9.03 -0.78
CA LEU A 23 0.42 -8.62 -0.41
C LEU A 23 -0.25 -7.81 -1.51
N VAL A 24 0.45 -6.85 -2.10
CA VAL A 24 -0.11 -5.88 -3.05
C VAL A 24 -0.18 -6.43 -4.47
N HIS A 25 0.81 -7.22 -4.91
CA HIS A 25 0.86 -7.74 -6.27
C HIS A 25 0.23 -9.13 -6.42
N GLU A 26 0.13 -9.91 -5.35
CA GLU A 26 -0.43 -11.28 -5.41
C GLU A 26 -1.70 -11.40 -4.57
N THR A 27 -1.58 -11.29 -3.24
CA THR A 27 -2.66 -11.69 -2.31
C THR A 27 -3.93 -10.85 -2.47
N LEU A 28 -3.80 -9.52 -2.53
CA LEU A 28 -4.93 -8.60 -2.68
C LEU A 28 -5.64 -8.78 -4.03
N PRO A 29 -4.94 -8.75 -5.19
CA PRO A 29 -5.54 -9.04 -6.49
C PRO A 29 -6.22 -10.40 -6.55
N GLU A 30 -5.60 -11.45 -6.02
CA GLU A 30 -6.19 -12.80 -6.00
C GLU A 30 -7.47 -12.82 -5.16
N THR A 31 -7.45 -12.23 -3.96
CA THR A 31 -8.63 -12.14 -3.08
C THR A 31 -9.76 -11.35 -3.73
N ALA A 32 -9.43 -10.23 -4.38
CA ALA A 32 -10.39 -9.39 -5.07
C ALA A 32 -10.97 -10.03 -6.34
N GLN A 33 -10.23 -10.94 -6.99
CA GLN A 33 -10.75 -11.72 -8.11
C GLN A 33 -11.60 -12.90 -7.64
N ALA A 34 -11.25 -13.50 -6.51
CA ALA A 34 -11.99 -14.61 -5.91
C ALA A 34 -13.28 -14.18 -5.18
N SER A 35 -13.41 -12.88 -4.84
CA SER A 35 -14.53 -12.33 -4.08
C SER A 35 -15.25 -11.23 -4.86
N GLU A 36 -16.58 -11.22 -4.80
CA GLU A 36 -17.38 -10.16 -5.40
C GLU A 36 -17.42 -8.89 -4.51
N GLY A 37 -17.57 -7.72 -5.13
CA GLY A 37 -17.78 -6.44 -4.43
C GLY A 37 -16.53 -5.62 -4.10
N TRP A 38 -15.33 -6.09 -4.48
CA TRP A 38 -14.12 -5.29 -4.35
C TRP A 38 -14.15 -4.08 -5.31
N PRO A 39 -13.65 -2.89 -4.89
CA PRO A 39 -13.69 -1.69 -5.71
C PRO A 39 -12.66 -1.69 -6.84
N VAL A 40 -11.59 -2.48 -6.69
CA VAL A 40 -10.48 -2.63 -7.63
C VAL A 40 -10.01 -4.08 -7.65
N HIS A 41 -9.44 -4.51 -8.77
CA HIS A 41 -8.95 -5.88 -8.97
C HIS A 41 -7.51 -5.95 -9.48
N LEU A 42 -6.88 -4.80 -9.76
CA LEU A 42 -5.53 -4.71 -10.32
C LEU A 42 -4.53 -4.39 -9.23
N ASP A 43 -3.36 -5.03 -9.29
CA ASP A 43 -2.23 -4.86 -8.36
C ASP A 43 -1.81 -3.40 -8.18
N HIS A 44 -1.59 -2.67 -9.28
CA HIS A 44 -1.19 -1.27 -9.23
C HIS A 44 -2.25 -0.35 -8.62
N CYS A 45 -3.53 -0.74 -8.67
CA CYS A 45 -4.60 -0.01 -7.97
C CYS A 45 -4.48 -0.21 -6.46
N PHE A 46 -4.19 -1.42 -6.00
CA PHE A 46 -3.94 -1.68 -4.58
C PHE A 46 -2.73 -0.91 -4.08
N GLY A 47 -1.61 -0.97 -4.81
CA GLY A 47 -0.40 -0.23 -4.44
C GLY A 47 -0.67 1.27 -4.32
N ARG A 48 -1.44 1.83 -5.26
CA ARG A 48 -1.86 3.23 -5.20
C ARG A 48 -2.72 3.55 -3.97
N ILE A 49 -3.73 2.73 -3.67
CA ILE A 49 -4.62 2.96 -2.52
C ILE A 49 -3.82 2.87 -1.22
N VAL A 50 -2.93 1.88 -1.09
CA VAL A 50 -2.10 1.72 0.10
C VAL A 50 -1.20 2.93 0.29
N LEU A 51 -0.49 3.36 -0.75
CA LEU A 51 0.40 4.53 -0.69
C LEU A 51 -0.36 5.83 -0.40
N ASP A 52 -1.50 6.04 -1.04
CA ASP A 52 -2.31 7.23 -0.77
C ASP A 52 -2.78 7.26 0.69
N ASN A 53 -3.19 6.11 1.25
CA ASN A 53 -3.62 6.04 2.65
C ASN A 53 -2.46 6.13 3.65
N LEU A 54 -1.26 5.70 3.25
CA LEU A 54 -0.04 5.87 4.03
C LEU A 54 0.31 7.35 4.18
N PHE A 55 0.33 8.10 3.06
CA PHE A 55 0.67 9.53 3.10
C PHE A 55 -0.50 10.43 3.51
N GLY A 56 -1.74 9.90 3.44
CA GLY A 56 -2.95 10.69 3.65
C GLY A 56 -3.15 11.77 2.58
N ASP A 57 -2.51 11.59 1.43
CA ASP A 57 -2.49 12.51 0.29
C ASP A 57 -2.13 11.72 -0.98
N GLU A 58 -2.00 12.41 -2.09
CA GLU A 58 -1.57 11.81 -3.34
C GLU A 58 -0.09 11.40 -3.30
N TRP A 59 0.17 10.10 -3.32
CA TRP A 59 1.52 9.57 -3.01
C TRP A 59 2.65 10.08 -3.92
N TYR A 60 2.35 10.47 -5.16
CA TYR A 60 3.38 10.91 -6.11
C TYR A 60 3.92 12.30 -5.84
N ASP A 61 3.28 13.07 -4.96
CA ASP A 61 3.84 14.33 -4.44
C ASP A 61 4.86 14.09 -3.32
N HIS A 62 4.86 12.87 -2.75
CA HIS A 62 5.78 12.45 -1.69
C HIS A 62 6.92 11.57 -2.19
N VAL A 63 6.69 10.79 -3.25
CA VAL A 63 7.65 9.82 -3.76
C VAL A 63 7.88 10.00 -5.27
N ASP A 64 9.08 10.47 -5.62
CA ASP A 64 9.49 10.67 -7.02
C ASP A 64 9.96 9.39 -7.73
N GLY A 65 10.36 8.36 -6.97
CA GLY A 65 10.97 7.13 -7.50
C GLY A 65 9.96 6.02 -7.81
N ARG A 66 10.27 5.19 -8.81
CA ARG A 66 9.50 3.97 -9.14
C ARG A 66 10.41 2.74 -9.11
N PRO A 67 10.02 1.67 -8.41
CA PRO A 67 8.78 1.47 -7.66
C PRO A 67 8.73 2.32 -6.38
N ALA A 68 7.56 2.90 -6.07
CA ALA A 68 7.43 3.81 -4.94
C ALA A 68 7.74 3.17 -3.58
N TYR A 69 7.41 1.88 -3.41
CA TYR A 69 7.70 1.13 -2.19
C TYR A 69 9.19 0.93 -1.91
N GLU A 70 10.06 1.03 -2.92
CA GLU A 70 11.51 0.95 -2.74
C GLU A 70 12.10 2.25 -2.16
N GLN A 71 11.35 3.34 -2.21
CA GLN A 71 11.77 4.64 -1.68
C GLN A 71 11.28 4.86 -0.24
N LEU A 72 10.37 4.02 0.25
CA LEU A 72 9.84 4.07 1.60
C LEU A 72 10.88 3.63 2.63
N SER A 73 10.82 4.26 3.80
CA SER A 73 11.51 3.86 5.02
C SER A 73 10.89 2.59 5.63
N ALA A 74 11.58 1.97 6.60
CA ALA A 74 11.09 0.76 7.25
C ALA A 74 9.76 0.98 8.00
N ASP A 75 9.57 2.15 8.62
CA ASP A 75 8.33 2.50 9.31
C ASP A 75 7.17 2.69 8.33
N GLU A 76 7.41 3.40 7.23
CA GLU A 76 6.42 3.60 6.15
C GLU A 76 6.02 2.27 5.50
N LEU A 77 6.99 1.38 5.24
CA LEU A 77 6.71 0.05 4.71
C LEU A 77 5.91 -0.80 5.69
N ALA A 78 6.24 -0.75 6.97
CA ALA A 78 5.48 -1.44 8.00
C ALA A 78 4.02 -0.97 8.06
N GLU A 79 3.79 0.33 7.96
CA GLU A 79 2.45 0.90 7.91
C GLU A 79 1.73 0.52 6.61
N ALA A 80 2.41 0.57 5.47
CA ALA A 80 1.88 0.13 4.18
C ALA A 80 1.45 -1.34 4.19
N VAL A 81 2.27 -2.22 4.77
CA VAL A 81 1.91 -3.64 5.01
C VAL A 81 0.68 -3.73 5.90
N GLY A 82 0.63 -2.97 6.99
CA GLY A 82 -0.53 -2.96 7.89
C GLY A 82 -1.83 -2.51 7.19
N ILE A 83 -1.75 -1.53 6.29
CA ILE A 83 -2.90 -1.09 5.48
C ILE A 83 -3.35 -2.20 4.53
N ALA A 84 -2.41 -2.86 3.85
CA ALA A 84 -2.71 -3.98 2.96
C ALA A 84 -3.34 -5.18 3.71
N GLU A 85 -2.81 -5.53 4.88
CA GLU A 85 -3.38 -6.58 5.74
C GLU A 85 -4.78 -6.19 6.24
N ARG A 86 -5.01 -4.92 6.59
CA ARG A 86 -6.34 -4.43 6.97
C ARG A 86 -7.37 -4.56 5.83
N MET A 87 -6.94 -4.38 4.58
CA MET A 87 -7.81 -4.65 3.43
C MET A 87 -8.18 -6.14 3.32
N LEU A 88 -7.25 -7.04 3.62
CA LEU A 88 -7.53 -8.48 3.60
C LEU A 88 -8.47 -8.89 4.75
N ASP A 89 -8.22 -8.42 5.96
CA ASP A 89 -9.04 -8.73 7.15
C ASP A 89 -10.45 -8.14 7.06
N GLY A 90 -10.56 -6.89 6.60
CA GLY A 90 -11.84 -6.20 6.42
C GLY A 90 -12.52 -6.44 5.08
N GLY A 91 -11.84 -7.12 4.15
CA GLY A 91 -12.30 -7.44 2.81
C GLY A 91 -12.74 -6.23 1.96
N ALA A 92 -13.69 -6.48 1.07
CA ALA A 92 -14.22 -5.50 0.11
C ALA A 92 -14.73 -4.20 0.76
N SER A 93 -15.28 -4.27 1.98
CA SER A 93 -15.81 -3.11 2.69
C SER A 93 -14.70 -2.12 3.04
N VAL A 94 -13.63 -2.61 3.66
CA VAL A 94 -12.46 -1.78 4.01
C VAL A 94 -11.72 -1.33 2.75
N ALA A 95 -11.55 -2.21 1.76
CA ALA A 95 -10.94 -1.83 0.49
C ALA A 95 -11.71 -0.68 -0.18
N THR A 96 -13.04 -0.68 -0.11
CA THR A 96 -13.90 0.39 -0.64
C THR A 96 -13.70 1.71 0.10
N GLU A 97 -13.62 1.66 1.44
CA GLU A 97 -13.35 2.84 2.26
C GLU A 97 -11.99 3.47 1.91
N LEU A 98 -10.93 2.66 1.86
CA LEU A 98 -9.58 3.11 1.56
C LEU A 98 -9.46 3.62 0.12
N ASN A 99 -10.14 2.98 -0.84
CA ASN A 99 -10.21 3.46 -2.22
C ASN A 99 -10.95 4.81 -2.30
N ARG A 100 -12.01 5.00 -1.52
CA ARG A 100 -12.71 6.29 -1.46
C ARG A 100 -11.81 7.41 -0.93
N ASN A 101 -11.01 7.13 0.11
CA ASN A 101 -10.03 8.10 0.62
C ASN A 101 -9.01 8.47 -0.45
N SER A 102 -8.45 7.47 -1.15
CA SER A 102 -7.55 7.66 -2.30
C SER A 102 -8.19 8.54 -3.37
N LEU A 103 -9.45 8.30 -3.76
CA LEU A 103 -10.16 9.15 -4.72
C LEU A 103 -10.39 10.58 -4.22
N ARG A 104 -10.62 10.75 -2.91
CA ARG A 104 -10.82 12.06 -2.26
C ARG A 104 -9.57 12.93 -2.39
N TRP A 105 -8.42 12.41 -2.00
CA TRP A 105 -7.16 13.16 -2.05
C TRP A 105 -6.77 13.55 -3.46
N ARG A 106 -7.10 12.68 -4.44
CA ARG A 106 -6.88 12.94 -5.87
C ARG A 106 -7.86 13.91 -6.51
N GLY A 107 -8.77 14.50 -5.73
CA GLY A 107 -9.84 15.36 -6.24
C GLY A 107 -10.76 14.67 -7.25
N LYS A 108 -10.88 13.33 -7.20
CA LYS A 108 -11.81 12.54 -8.04
C LYS A 108 -13.17 12.33 -7.41
N LEU A 109 -13.32 12.66 -6.12
CA LEU A 109 -14.62 12.89 -5.53
C LEU A 109 -14.89 14.37 -5.72
N ASP A 110 -15.62 14.72 -6.76
CA ASP A 110 -16.23 16.05 -6.86
C ASP A 110 -17.10 16.22 -5.61
N ASP A 111 -16.70 17.10 -4.69
CA ASP A 111 -17.59 17.67 -3.70
C ASP A 111 -18.61 18.52 -4.49
N ASP A 112 -19.84 17.99 -4.63
CA ASP A 112 -21.01 18.67 -5.19
C ASP A 112 -21.36 19.97 -4.44
#